data_AF-A0A8H6QLA4-F1
#
_entry.id   AF-A0A8H6QLA4-F1
#
_cell.length_a   1.000
_cell.length_b   1.000
_cell.length_c   1.000
_cell.angle_alpha   90.00
_cell.angle_beta   90.00
_cell.angle_gamma   90.00
#
_symmetry.space_group_name_H-M   'P 1'
#
loop_
_entity.id
_entity.type
_entity.pdbx_description
1 polymer ?
#
loop_
_entity_poly.entity_id
_entity_poly.type
_entity_poly.pdbx_seq_one_letter_code
_entity_poly.pdbx_strand_id
1 'polypeptide(L)'
;MAARLGSREQKSFIYCRRGGRTVWDEEYLWGNIPAFDALRLGSNEGEDYGGVIRMLFAASGDLRNIVKTIAQLPSSYSQPLELTINDRDFETVAHNVILLLIALIVEEVDEAVDCIIHLWYSAFVRESDVDLLRHRIRPLIEDVCNKIKDKKPESLLAKTWTFGRHSLRVILERSSWDRLLTFLDPPASLTADRALEVRAAITLAESRKDYRDRYMYCQSPSHRIAFNKFREDGLLLPFGSSRHEFREPNPTFFQSANTWPMNDNADPLHGWSLDEVSATSTGPATTDIYGKLFFYIRGMLRSFLGRLPSLKLSFELFQLDAARLPDHLENNSFSRIEVSNISDAGWLGIHYTLSLMVPLLQTPLENPHASLITLFMNAVDETLTDEDRIQDLTPHSPTTKRLIKFNFGRDLVRTYDHIFDRCSKKLNFREATDLLGAAMKETHTINDKWPFRLKLRPGQAGAQEEFDRCITGGVSGKERYVEWKRA
;
A
#
# COMPACT_ATOMS: atom_id res chain seq x y z
N MET A 1 18.16 1.10 -46.00
CA MET A 1 16.76 0.72 -46.26
C MET A 1 16.12 0.41 -44.91
N ALA A 2 15.62 1.45 -44.24
CA ALA A 2 15.13 1.40 -42.86
C ALA A 2 13.63 1.12 -42.86
N ALA A 3 13.22 -0.03 -42.33
CA ALA A 3 11.82 -0.34 -42.08
C ALA A 3 11.45 0.12 -40.67
N ARG A 4 10.67 1.20 -40.59
CA ARG A 4 9.98 1.66 -39.38
C ARG A 4 8.99 0.59 -38.94
N LEU A 5 9.28 -0.12 -37.86
CA LEU A 5 8.26 -0.84 -37.09
C LEU A 5 7.59 0.18 -36.17
N GLY A 6 6.34 0.53 -36.51
CA GLY A 6 5.52 1.45 -35.74
C GLY A 6 5.29 0.93 -34.33
N SER A 7 5.59 1.77 -33.34
CA SER A 7 5.23 1.59 -31.95
C SER A 7 3.71 1.50 -31.82
N ARG A 8 3.19 0.30 -31.54
CA ARG A 8 1.80 0.13 -31.08
C ARG A 8 1.72 0.66 -29.65
N GLU A 9 1.08 1.81 -29.48
CA GLU A 9 0.77 2.41 -28.20
C GLU A 9 -0.14 1.48 -27.36
N GLN A 10 0.38 1.05 -26.21
CA GLN A 10 -0.20 0.01 -25.36
C GLN A 10 -1.10 0.62 -24.26
N LYS A 11 -2.42 0.55 -24.43
CA LYS A 11 -3.42 1.00 -23.45
C LYS A 11 -3.44 0.04 -22.23
N SER A 12 -2.86 0.43 -21.11
CA SER A 12 -3.14 -0.12 -19.77
C SER A 12 -3.22 1.04 -18.75
N PHE A 13 -4.01 0.82 -17.69
CA PHE A 13 -4.53 1.77 -16.70
C PHE A 13 -5.54 2.81 -17.18
N ILE A 14 -6.82 2.49 -16.94
CA ILE A 14 -7.88 3.49 -16.77
C ILE A 14 -7.66 4.11 -15.39
N TYR A 15 -6.62 4.92 -15.25
CA TYR A 15 -6.47 6.10 -14.40
C TYR A 15 -5.06 6.61 -14.67
N CYS A 16 -4.97 7.80 -15.28
CA CYS A 16 -3.73 8.51 -15.58
C CYS A 16 -2.81 7.96 -16.71
N ARG A 17 -2.98 8.49 -17.92
CA ARG A 17 -1.83 8.85 -18.77
C ARG A 17 -1.67 10.36 -18.77
N ARG A 18 -0.48 10.85 -18.42
CA ARG A 18 -0.02 12.20 -18.79
C ARG A 18 0.82 12.10 -20.07
N GLY A 19 0.72 13.14 -20.91
CA GLY A 19 1.72 13.39 -21.93
C GLY A 19 3.02 13.85 -21.28
N GLY A 20 4.15 13.28 -21.73
CA GLY A 20 5.49 13.86 -21.57
C GLY A 20 6.27 13.58 -20.28
N ARG A 21 5.70 12.96 -19.24
CA ARG A 21 6.46 12.36 -18.13
C ARG A 21 6.28 10.85 -18.16
N THR A 22 7.37 10.12 -18.00
CA THR A 22 7.32 8.67 -17.93
C THR A 22 6.63 8.21 -16.65
N VAL A 23 6.07 6.99 -16.66
CA VAL A 23 5.43 6.28 -15.52
C VAL A 23 6.32 6.19 -14.26
N TRP A 24 7.58 6.64 -14.36
CA TRP A 24 8.66 6.50 -13.39
C TRP A 24 8.86 7.69 -12.42
N ASP A 25 8.10 8.79 -12.55
CA ASP A 25 8.29 10.03 -11.77
C ASP A 25 7.21 10.29 -10.69
N GLU A 26 6.41 9.29 -10.33
CA GLU A 26 5.24 9.45 -9.45
C GLU A 26 5.39 8.64 -8.14
N GLU A 27 5.21 9.28 -6.97
CA GLU A 27 5.39 8.65 -5.65
C GLU A 27 4.10 7.96 -5.16
N TYR A 28 4.24 6.76 -4.59
CA TYR A 28 3.14 5.92 -4.08
C TYR A 28 3.13 5.85 -2.55
N LEU A 29 3.01 7.02 -1.89
CA LEU A 29 2.99 7.13 -0.43
C LEU A 29 1.76 6.48 0.23
N TRP A 30 0.69 6.25 -0.53
CA TRP A 30 -0.50 5.54 -0.09
C TRP A 30 -0.66 4.23 -0.83
N GLY A 31 -1.04 3.20 -0.08
CA GLY A 31 -1.47 1.94 -0.62
C GLY A 31 -2.59 2.07 -1.64
N ASN A 32 -2.43 1.40 -2.78
CA ASN A 32 -3.43 1.32 -3.85
C ASN A 32 -4.16 -0.03 -3.89
N ILE A 33 -3.90 -0.90 -2.90
CA ILE A 33 -4.54 -2.20 -2.72
C ILE A 33 -4.92 -2.34 -1.24
N PRO A 34 -6.15 -2.79 -0.92
CA PRO A 34 -6.61 -2.96 0.44
C PRO A 34 -5.67 -3.79 1.32
N ALA A 35 -5.40 -3.29 2.52
CA ALA A 35 -4.57 -3.96 3.51
C ALA A 35 -5.12 -5.34 3.87
N PHE A 36 -4.23 -6.31 4.05
CA PHE A 36 -4.55 -7.66 4.53
C PHE A 36 -3.60 -8.08 5.66
N ASP A 37 -4.03 -9.06 6.47
CA ASP A 37 -3.15 -9.74 7.41
C ASP A 37 -2.27 -10.73 6.63
N ALA A 38 -0.98 -10.39 6.52
CA ALA A 38 -0.02 -11.18 5.76
C ALA A 38 0.44 -12.46 6.49
N LEU A 39 0.06 -12.63 7.77
CA LEU A 39 0.43 -13.77 8.58
C LEU A 39 -0.71 -14.78 8.71
N ARG A 40 -1.92 -14.29 9.07
CA ARG A 40 -3.10 -15.10 9.42
C ARG A 40 -2.76 -16.23 10.38
N LEU A 41 -2.13 -15.85 11.51
CA LEU A 41 -1.48 -16.78 12.43
C LEU A 41 -2.41 -17.92 12.88
N GLY A 42 -3.61 -17.58 13.38
CA GLY A 42 -4.56 -18.56 13.90
C GLY A 42 -5.03 -19.57 12.84
N SER A 43 -5.09 -19.18 11.56
CA SER A 43 -5.49 -20.08 10.47
C SER A 43 -4.34 -20.89 9.87
N ASN A 44 -3.09 -20.51 10.15
CA ASN A 44 -1.90 -21.17 9.62
C ASN A 44 -1.20 -21.95 10.72
N GLU A 45 -0.29 -21.32 11.47
CA GLU A 45 0.48 -21.98 12.53
C GLU A 45 -0.35 -22.28 13.80
N GLY A 46 -1.53 -21.67 13.94
CA GLY A 46 -2.47 -21.89 15.05
C GLY A 46 -2.38 -20.82 16.15
N GLU A 47 -3.45 -20.70 16.95
CA GLU A 47 -3.54 -19.68 18.02
C GLU A 47 -2.54 -19.92 19.17
N ASP A 48 -2.11 -21.17 19.37
CA ASP A 48 -1.15 -21.58 20.39
C ASP A 48 0.31 -21.59 19.89
N TYR A 49 0.58 -21.04 18.70
CA TYR A 49 1.91 -21.04 18.12
C TYR A 49 2.93 -20.33 19.03
N GLY A 50 3.91 -21.08 19.52
CA GLY A 50 4.92 -20.63 20.48
C GLY A 50 6.25 -20.21 19.87
N GLY A 51 6.37 -20.14 18.54
CA GLY A 51 7.63 -19.83 17.85
C GLY A 51 7.83 -18.34 17.55
N VAL A 52 9.08 -17.99 17.24
CA VAL A 52 9.44 -16.69 16.65
C VAL A 52 8.89 -16.63 15.23
N ILE A 53 8.32 -15.48 14.87
CA ILE A 53 7.84 -15.22 13.50
C ILE A 53 8.72 -14.15 12.89
N ARG A 54 9.20 -14.42 11.67
CA ARG A 54 9.94 -13.44 10.87
C ARG A 54 9.16 -13.15 9.59
N MET A 55 8.92 -11.89 9.32
CA MET A 55 8.22 -11.45 8.11
C MET A 55 9.07 -10.46 7.34
N LEU A 56 9.05 -10.60 6.01
CA LEU A 56 9.70 -9.69 5.08
C LEU A 56 8.65 -9.02 4.20
N PHE A 57 8.64 -7.69 4.18
CA PHE A 57 7.93 -6.86 3.21
C PHE A 57 8.97 -6.26 2.26
N ALA A 58 9.28 -6.95 1.16
CA ALA A 58 10.43 -6.65 0.31
C ALA A 58 10.24 -5.41 -0.59
N ALA A 59 8.99 -5.03 -0.83
CA ALA A 59 8.58 -3.82 -1.56
C ALA A 59 7.29 -3.29 -0.93
N SER A 60 7.41 -2.87 0.34
CA SER A 60 6.27 -2.70 1.24
C SER A 60 5.27 -1.64 0.77
N GLY A 61 5.72 -0.57 0.11
CA GLY A 61 4.95 0.67 0.10
C GLY A 61 4.74 1.18 1.53
N ASP A 62 3.53 1.66 1.85
CA ASP A 62 3.18 2.10 3.20
C ASP A 62 3.04 0.95 4.24
N LEU A 63 2.83 1.31 5.51
CA LEU A 63 2.74 0.35 6.63
C LEU A 63 1.40 -0.40 6.76
N ARG A 64 0.45 -0.26 5.84
CA ARG A 64 -0.95 -0.71 6.06
C ARG A 64 -1.05 -2.22 6.33
N ASN A 65 -0.28 -3.04 5.60
CA ASN A 65 -0.25 -4.49 5.78
C ASN A 65 0.39 -4.86 7.12
N ILE A 66 1.45 -4.15 7.54
CA ILE A 66 2.14 -4.37 8.82
C ILE A 66 1.21 -4.03 9.98
N VAL A 67 0.58 -2.86 9.94
CA VAL A 67 -0.38 -2.40 10.96
C VAL A 67 -1.54 -3.40 11.08
N LYS A 68 -2.15 -3.80 9.95
CA LYS A 68 -3.27 -4.75 9.97
C LYS A 68 -2.85 -6.13 10.49
N THR A 69 -1.70 -6.64 10.04
CA THR A 69 -1.15 -7.92 10.50
C THR A 69 -0.97 -7.93 12.01
N ILE A 70 -0.30 -6.91 12.57
CA ILE A 70 -0.03 -6.85 14.02
C ILE A 70 -1.33 -6.66 14.82
N ALA A 71 -2.23 -5.79 14.34
CA ALA A 71 -3.52 -5.55 14.98
C ALA A 71 -4.41 -6.80 15.05
N GLN A 72 -4.28 -7.71 14.08
CA GLN A 72 -5.08 -8.95 13.98
C GLN A 72 -4.38 -10.19 14.56
N LEU A 73 -3.18 -10.04 15.14
CA LEU A 73 -2.53 -11.13 15.85
C LEU A 73 -3.41 -11.67 16.99
N PRO A 74 -3.55 -13.00 17.12
CA PRO A 74 -4.20 -13.61 18.28
C PRO A 74 -3.66 -13.06 19.59
N SER A 75 -4.55 -12.75 20.54
CA SER A 75 -4.15 -12.17 21.83
C SER A 75 -3.23 -13.09 22.64
N SER A 76 -3.33 -14.40 22.43
CA SER A 76 -2.48 -15.45 23.00
C SER A 76 -1.03 -15.38 22.53
N TYR A 77 -0.76 -14.82 21.35
CA TYR A 77 0.58 -14.72 20.82
C TYR A 77 1.38 -13.63 21.55
N SER A 78 2.47 -14.04 22.21
CA SER A 78 3.36 -13.16 22.99
C SER A 78 4.84 -13.36 22.64
N GLN A 79 5.13 -14.11 21.58
CA GLN A 79 6.49 -14.44 21.15
C GLN A 79 7.09 -13.30 20.31
N PRO A 80 8.42 -13.32 20.06
CA PRO A 80 9.06 -12.31 19.23
C PRO A 80 8.53 -12.32 17.81
N LEU A 81 8.14 -11.14 17.32
CA LEU A 81 7.80 -10.88 15.92
C LEU A 81 8.84 -9.91 15.34
N GLU A 82 9.56 -10.40 14.33
CA GLU A 82 10.63 -9.68 13.64
C GLU A 82 10.15 -9.33 12.23
N LEU A 83 10.18 -8.03 11.90
CA LEU A 83 9.62 -7.45 10.70
C LEU A 83 10.74 -6.74 9.93
N THR A 84 11.11 -7.29 8.79
CA THR A 84 12.01 -6.65 7.84
C THR A 84 11.17 -5.94 6.77
N ILE A 85 11.42 -4.66 6.56
CA ILE A 85 10.65 -3.79 5.66
C ILE A 85 11.64 -3.16 4.68
N ASN A 86 11.34 -3.21 3.40
CA ASN A 86 12.15 -2.59 2.36
C ASN A 86 11.27 -1.86 1.36
N ASP A 87 11.75 -0.72 0.90
CA ASP A 87 11.31 -0.11 -0.35
C ASP A 87 12.50 0.53 -1.06
N ARG A 88 12.41 0.65 -2.39
CA ARG A 88 13.45 1.34 -3.16
C ARG A 88 13.28 2.87 -3.06
N ASP A 89 12.05 3.32 -2.85
CA ASP A 89 11.66 4.72 -2.81
C ASP A 89 11.99 5.32 -1.44
N PHE A 90 12.75 6.40 -1.44
CA PHE A 90 13.25 6.99 -0.20
C PHE A 90 12.10 7.63 0.60
N GLU A 91 11.21 8.34 -0.07
CA GLU A 91 10.09 9.08 0.50
C GLU A 91 9.17 8.11 1.25
N THR A 92 8.92 6.94 0.67
CA THR A 92 8.19 5.83 1.30
C THR A 92 8.90 5.31 2.56
N VAL A 93 10.21 5.01 2.47
CA VAL A 93 10.98 4.52 3.63
C VAL A 93 11.03 5.57 4.74
N ALA A 94 11.27 6.83 4.40
CA ALA A 94 11.34 7.94 5.35
C ALA A 94 10.01 8.12 6.10
N HIS A 95 8.89 8.08 5.36
CA HIS A 95 7.56 8.18 5.95
C HIS A 95 7.29 7.01 6.90
N ASN A 96 7.58 5.77 6.49
CA ASN A 96 7.43 4.58 7.33
C ASN A 96 8.29 4.65 8.61
N VAL A 97 9.53 5.13 8.52
CA VAL A 97 10.40 5.33 9.70
C VAL A 97 9.77 6.32 10.67
N ILE A 98 9.25 7.44 10.18
CA ILE A 98 8.63 8.48 11.03
C ILE A 98 7.38 7.93 11.72
N LEU A 99 6.48 7.26 10.99
CA LEU A 99 5.26 6.70 11.56
C LEU A 99 5.56 5.62 12.62
N LEU A 100 6.57 4.77 12.39
CA LEU A 100 7.02 3.79 13.38
C LEU A 100 7.66 4.45 14.61
N LEU A 101 8.46 5.50 14.44
CA LEU A 101 9.03 6.23 15.58
C LEU A 101 7.91 6.85 16.44
N ILE A 102 6.89 7.45 15.82
CA ILE A 102 5.72 7.99 16.54
C ILE A 102 5.02 6.87 17.33
N ALA A 103 4.74 5.74 16.68
CA ALA A 103 4.09 4.59 17.32
C ALA A 103 4.88 4.02 18.52
N LEU A 104 6.21 4.14 18.51
CA LEU A 104 7.09 3.57 19.53
C LEU A 104 7.47 4.54 20.66
N ILE A 105 7.34 5.86 20.45
CA ILE A 105 7.83 6.90 21.38
C ILE A 105 6.70 7.66 22.07
N VAL A 106 5.54 7.77 21.43
CA VAL A 106 4.41 8.53 21.97
C VAL A 106 3.60 7.63 22.90
N GLU A 107 3.58 7.97 24.19
CA GLU A 107 2.94 7.16 25.23
C GLU A 107 1.42 7.26 25.19
N GLU A 108 0.90 8.46 24.92
CA GLU A 108 -0.55 8.71 24.81
C GLU A 108 -1.08 8.14 23.49
N VAL A 109 -1.77 7.00 23.58
CA VAL A 109 -2.25 6.22 22.42
C VAL A 109 -3.08 7.08 21.47
N ASP A 110 -3.99 7.90 21.98
CA ASP A 110 -4.87 8.71 21.13
C ASP A 110 -4.12 9.84 20.41
N GLU A 111 -3.11 10.42 21.06
CA GLU A 111 -2.23 11.41 20.43
C GLU A 111 -1.40 10.75 19.31
N ALA A 112 -0.82 9.58 19.59
CA ALA A 112 -0.05 8.81 18.61
C ALA A 112 -0.90 8.44 17.39
N VAL A 113 -2.12 7.93 17.62
CA VAL A 113 -3.03 7.52 16.55
C VAL A 113 -3.44 8.71 15.68
N ASP A 114 -3.89 9.81 16.28
CA ASP A 114 -4.35 10.96 15.52
C ASP A 114 -3.17 11.58 14.73
N CYS A 115 -1.99 11.70 15.34
CA CYS A 115 -0.78 12.19 14.67
C CYS A 115 -0.36 11.31 13.48
N ILE A 116 -0.37 9.97 13.67
CA ILE A 116 -0.10 9.01 12.59
C ILE A 116 -1.10 9.19 11.45
N ILE A 117 -2.41 9.35 11.72
CA ILE A 117 -3.41 9.53 10.67
C ILE A 117 -3.17 10.83 9.89
N HIS A 118 -2.88 11.93 10.58
CA HIS A 118 -2.65 13.21 9.92
C HIS A 118 -1.40 13.16 9.01
N LEU A 119 -0.28 12.65 9.54
CA LEU A 119 0.95 12.52 8.77
C LEU A 119 0.83 11.50 7.64
N TRP A 120 0.07 10.43 7.85
CA TRP A 120 -0.08 9.38 6.85
C TRP A 120 -1.02 9.78 5.71
N TYR A 121 -2.13 10.47 5.97
CA TYR A 121 -3.20 10.63 4.97
C TYR A 121 -3.70 12.07 4.74
N SER A 122 -3.15 13.06 5.44
CA SER A 122 -3.59 14.46 5.31
C SER A 122 -2.49 15.36 4.74
N ALA A 123 -2.89 16.28 3.85
CA ALA A 123 -2.00 17.28 3.26
C ALA A 123 -1.58 18.35 4.26
N PHE A 124 -2.40 18.63 5.26
CA PHE A 124 -2.07 19.54 6.35
C PHE A 124 -2.21 18.83 7.69
N VAL A 125 -1.42 19.25 8.65
CA VAL A 125 -1.34 18.70 10.00
C VAL A 125 -1.52 19.81 11.03
N ARG A 126 -1.68 19.43 12.30
CA ARG A 126 -1.78 20.38 13.41
C ARG A 126 -0.40 20.89 13.79
N GLU A 127 -0.34 22.07 14.41
CA GLU A 127 0.89 22.58 15.03
C GLU A 127 1.44 21.59 16.06
N SER A 128 0.57 20.93 16.84
CA SER A 128 0.96 19.88 17.78
C SER A 128 1.64 18.68 17.12
N ASP A 129 1.22 18.31 15.89
CA ASP A 129 1.84 17.22 15.14
C ASP A 129 3.27 17.62 14.70
N VAL A 130 3.45 18.86 14.26
CA VAL A 130 4.77 19.41 13.90
C VAL A 130 5.67 19.52 15.13
N ASP A 131 5.14 19.97 16.27
CA ASP A 131 5.89 20.04 17.52
C ASP A 131 6.33 18.65 17.98
N LEU A 132 5.51 17.63 17.80
CA LEU A 132 5.87 16.24 18.08
C LEU A 132 7.05 15.81 17.19
N LEU A 133 6.98 16.07 15.88
CA LEU A 133 8.10 15.80 14.98
C LEU A 133 9.38 16.53 15.41
N ARG A 134 9.27 17.84 15.72
CA ARG A 134 10.41 18.69 16.09
C ARG A 134 11.07 18.27 17.40
N HIS A 135 10.28 17.98 18.42
CA HIS A 135 10.81 17.78 19.77
C HIS A 135 11.06 16.30 20.11
N ARG A 136 10.37 15.36 19.47
CA ARG A 136 10.48 13.92 19.78
C ARG A 136 11.22 13.12 18.71
N ILE A 137 11.02 13.46 17.43
CA ILE A 137 11.53 12.65 16.31
C ILE A 137 12.85 13.22 15.76
N ARG A 138 12.90 14.52 15.47
CA ARG A 138 14.07 15.22 14.92
C ARG A 138 15.36 14.98 15.72
N PRO A 139 15.39 15.06 17.06
CA PRO A 139 16.63 14.88 17.82
C PRO A 139 17.24 13.47 17.66
N LEU A 140 16.40 12.44 17.44
CA LEU A 140 16.86 11.07 17.26
C LEU A 140 17.60 10.89 15.93
N ILE A 141 17.13 11.55 14.87
CA ILE A 141 17.73 11.49 13.55
C ILE A 141 18.95 12.42 13.49
N GLU A 142 18.86 13.62 14.08
CA GLU A 142 19.96 14.58 14.15
C GLU A 142 21.18 14.01 14.90
N ASP A 143 20.97 13.26 15.99
CA ASP A 143 22.04 12.52 16.69
C ASP A 143 22.77 11.54 15.76
N VAL A 144 22.03 10.84 14.89
CA VAL A 144 22.61 9.92 13.90
C VAL A 144 23.43 10.69 12.87
N CYS A 145 22.84 11.70 12.23
CA CYS A 145 23.51 12.55 11.23
C CYS A 145 24.80 13.16 11.76
N ASN A 146 24.78 13.69 13.00
CA ASN A 146 25.96 14.26 13.65
C ASN A 146 27.09 13.23 13.86
N LYS A 147 26.76 11.98 14.20
CA LYS A 147 27.72 10.89 14.40
C LYS A 147 28.34 10.38 13.10
N ILE A 148 27.62 10.51 11.98
CA ILE A 148 28.03 9.98 10.68
C ILE A 148 28.50 11.07 9.70
N LYS A 149 28.61 12.32 10.16
CA LYS A 149 28.92 13.48 9.31
C LYS A 149 30.18 13.32 8.44
N ASP A 150 31.19 12.59 8.94
CA ASP A 150 32.48 12.38 8.29
C ASP A 150 32.50 11.12 7.39
N LYS A 151 31.39 10.39 7.28
CA LYS A 151 31.26 9.22 6.40
C LYS A 151 30.94 9.68 4.97
N LYS A 152 31.34 8.85 3.99
CA LYS A 152 31.05 9.13 2.57
C LYS A 152 29.54 9.04 2.31
N PRO A 153 28.96 9.85 1.40
CA PRO A 153 27.53 9.87 1.10
C PRO A 153 26.93 8.49 0.82
N GLU A 154 27.65 7.62 0.11
CA GLU A 154 27.20 6.29 -0.33
C GLU A 154 27.44 5.20 0.73
N SER A 155 27.96 5.57 1.91
CA SER A 155 28.21 4.60 2.98
C SER A 155 26.88 4.13 3.55
N LEU A 156 26.61 2.83 3.44
CA LEU A 156 25.46 2.20 4.09
C LEU A 156 25.69 2.12 5.60
N LEU A 157 24.82 2.77 6.36
CA LEU A 157 24.97 2.97 7.79
C LEU A 157 23.69 2.59 8.51
N ALA A 158 23.85 2.01 9.69
CA ALA A 158 22.74 1.47 10.41
C ALA A 158 22.65 2.01 11.83
N LYS A 159 21.43 2.35 12.24
CA LYS A 159 21.10 2.77 13.60
C LYS A 159 20.01 1.86 14.14
N THR A 160 20.18 1.42 15.39
CA THR A 160 19.13 0.78 16.17
C THR A 160 18.73 1.68 17.34
N TRP A 161 17.44 1.94 17.47
CA TRP A 161 16.81 2.48 18.67
C TRP A 161 16.05 1.36 19.39
N THR A 162 16.09 1.38 20.72
CA THR A 162 15.42 0.39 21.56
C THR A 162 14.44 1.09 22.49
N PHE A 163 13.19 0.64 22.49
CA PHE A 163 12.07 1.18 23.26
C PHE A 163 11.47 0.04 24.11
N GLY A 164 12.05 -0.18 25.30
CA GLY A 164 11.65 -1.30 26.16
C GLY A 164 11.87 -2.66 25.47
N ARG A 165 10.77 -3.36 25.15
CA ARG A 165 10.79 -4.66 24.44
C ARG A 165 10.78 -4.52 22.92
N HIS A 166 10.80 -3.30 22.41
CA HIS A 166 10.73 -3.02 20.98
C HIS A 166 12.05 -2.47 20.46
N SER A 167 12.35 -2.73 19.20
CA SER A 167 13.47 -2.09 18.51
C SER A 167 13.10 -1.64 17.12
N LEU A 168 13.66 -0.49 16.72
CA LEU A 168 13.61 0.01 15.36
C LEU A 168 15.04 0.13 14.86
N ARG A 169 15.37 -0.68 13.85
CA ARG A 169 16.64 -0.64 13.16
C ARG A 169 16.43 -0.08 11.76
N VAL A 170 17.21 0.93 11.40
CA VAL A 170 17.11 1.60 10.10
C VAL A 170 18.49 1.57 9.44
N ILE A 171 18.53 1.14 8.18
CA ILE A 171 19.74 1.01 7.36
C ILE A 171 19.56 1.87 6.12
N LEU A 172 20.32 2.97 6.05
CA LEU A 172 20.27 3.94 4.97
C LEU A 172 21.69 4.35 4.56
N GLU A 173 21.84 4.79 3.31
CA GLU A 173 23.04 5.53 2.91
C GLU A 173 23.17 6.82 3.74
N ARG A 174 24.40 7.32 3.94
CA ARG A 174 24.63 8.58 4.67
C ARG A 174 23.84 9.73 4.06
N SER A 175 23.81 9.85 2.73
CA SER A 175 23.02 10.85 2.00
C SER A 175 21.52 10.74 2.32
N SER A 176 20.98 9.52 2.41
CA SER A 176 19.59 9.27 2.77
C SER A 176 19.30 9.59 4.24
N TRP A 177 20.25 9.40 5.15
CA TRP A 177 20.12 9.86 6.54
C TRP A 177 19.98 11.39 6.62
N ASP A 178 20.79 12.14 5.86
CA ASP A 178 20.67 13.60 5.81
C ASP A 178 19.33 14.03 5.21
N ARG A 179 18.90 13.35 4.14
CA ARG A 179 17.57 13.57 3.55
C ARG A 179 16.46 13.31 4.57
N LEU A 180 16.57 12.26 5.39
CA LEU A 180 15.58 11.91 6.40
C LEU A 180 15.48 13.01 7.48
N LEU A 181 16.59 13.65 7.83
CA LEU A 181 16.57 14.79 8.75
C LEU A 181 15.83 15.98 8.13
N THR A 182 16.12 16.31 6.86
CA THR A 182 15.43 17.40 6.15
C THR A 182 13.96 17.08 5.87
N PHE A 183 13.60 15.80 5.81
CA PHE A 183 12.23 15.34 5.53
C PHE A 183 11.21 15.77 6.60
N LEU A 184 11.69 16.12 7.80
CA LEU A 184 10.87 16.57 8.92
C LEU A 184 10.51 18.06 8.86
N ASP A 185 11.18 18.82 8.00
CA ASP A 185 11.04 20.27 7.92
C ASP A 185 10.40 20.64 6.56
N PRO A 186 9.24 21.32 6.54
CA PRO A 186 8.70 21.81 5.29
C PRO A 186 9.64 22.89 4.69
N PRO A 187 9.70 23.05 3.36
CA PRO A 187 10.51 24.08 2.73
C PRO A 187 10.19 25.45 3.32
N ALA A 188 11.19 26.20 3.75
CA ALA A 188 11.01 27.49 4.43
C ALA A 188 10.20 28.53 3.61
N SER A 189 10.15 28.37 2.29
CA SER A 189 9.37 29.21 1.37
C SER A 189 7.94 28.75 1.13
N LEU A 190 7.53 27.60 1.67
CA LEU A 190 6.21 27.02 1.44
C LEU A 190 5.20 27.57 2.45
N THR A 191 4.26 28.38 1.96
CA THR A 191 3.09 28.80 2.72
C THR A 191 1.96 27.78 2.61
N ALA A 192 1.00 27.81 3.53
CA ALA A 192 -0.19 26.97 3.46
C ALA A 192 -1.00 27.18 2.17
N ASP A 193 -1.19 28.44 1.76
CA ASP A 193 -1.86 28.78 0.50
C ASP A 193 -1.13 28.18 -0.69
N ARG A 194 0.21 28.28 -0.71
CA ARG A 194 1.01 27.72 -1.80
C ARG A 194 0.94 26.19 -1.83
N ALA A 195 0.97 25.53 -0.68
CA ALA A 195 0.79 24.08 -0.58
C ALA A 195 -0.58 23.64 -1.14
N LEU A 196 -1.64 24.40 -0.81
CA LEU A 196 -2.98 24.17 -1.33
C LEU A 196 -3.04 24.35 -2.85
N GLU A 197 -2.45 25.42 -3.38
CA GLU A 197 -2.37 25.68 -4.83
C GLU A 197 -1.65 24.56 -5.58
N VAL A 198 -0.49 24.13 -5.08
CA VAL A 198 0.33 23.08 -5.72
C VAL A 198 -0.43 21.75 -5.73
N ARG A 199 -1.10 21.41 -4.63
CA ARG A 199 -1.95 20.21 -4.55
C ARG A 199 -3.16 20.31 -5.48
N ALA A 200 -3.85 21.45 -5.50
CA ALA A 200 -5.01 21.68 -6.37
C ALA A 200 -4.64 21.63 -7.86
N ALA A 201 -3.45 22.12 -8.22
CA ALA A 201 -2.93 22.05 -9.58
C ALA A 201 -2.74 20.61 -10.10
N ILE A 202 -2.70 19.61 -9.20
CA ILE A 202 -2.67 18.18 -9.56
C ILE A 202 -4.06 17.55 -9.37
N THR A 203 -4.59 17.60 -8.15
CA THR A 203 -5.82 16.88 -7.77
C THR A 203 -7.09 17.48 -8.38
N LEU A 204 -7.12 18.79 -8.63
CA LEU A 204 -8.27 19.53 -9.17
C LEU A 204 -8.03 20.10 -10.57
N ALA A 205 -6.92 19.74 -11.22
CA ALA A 205 -6.58 20.20 -12.57
C ALA A 205 -7.76 20.08 -13.54
N GLU A 206 -8.03 21.13 -14.33
CA GLU A 206 -9.15 21.12 -15.30
C GLU A 206 -8.96 20.03 -16.36
N SER A 207 -7.72 19.77 -16.76
CA SER A 207 -7.37 18.68 -17.69
C SER A 207 -7.72 17.28 -17.17
N ARG A 208 -8.00 17.14 -15.87
CA ARG A 208 -8.34 15.88 -15.18
C ARG A 208 -9.80 15.80 -14.75
N LYS A 209 -10.63 16.81 -15.08
CA LYS A 209 -12.04 16.88 -14.71
C LYS A 209 -12.84 15.67 -15.16
N ASP A 210 -12.71 15.25 -16.42
CA ASP A 210 -13.43 14.08 -16.95
C ASP A 210 -13.10 12.79 -16.17
N TYR A 211 -11.84 12.60 -15.74
CA TYR A 211 -11.48 11.44 -14.92
C TYR A 211 -12.15 11.48 -13.54
N ARG A 212 -12.19 12.66 -12.90
CA ARG A 212 -12.88 12.85 -11.61
C ARG A 212 -14.39 12.65 -11.73
N ASP A 213 -15.00 13.23 -12.76
CA ASP A 213 -16.45 13.13 -12.98
C ASP A 213 -16.88 11.69 -13.25
N ARG A 214 -16.07 10.93 -14.01
CA ARG A 214 -16.30 9.49 -14.22
C ARG A 214 -16.20 8.69 -12.91
N TYR A 215 -15.24 9.02 -12.05
CA TYR A 215 -15.13 8.38 -10.74
C TYR A 215 -16.36 8.70 -9.86
N MET A 216 -16.72 9.98 -9.75
CA MET A 216 -17.88 10.43 -8.99
C MET A 216 -19.19 9.84 -9.54
N TYR A 217 -19.32 9.64 -10.85
CA TYR A 217 -20.50 9.03 -11.48
C TYR A 217 -20.82 7.64 -10.91
N CYS A 218 -19.80 6.89 -10.50
CA CYS A 218 -19.94 5.57 -9.89
C CYS A 218 -20.36 5.63 -8.41
N GLN A 219 -20.22 6.78 -7.75
CA GLN A 219 -20.51 6.95 -6.33
C GLN A 219 -21.96 7.39 -6.04
N SER A 220 -22.39 7.17 -4.79
CA SER A 220 -23.63 7.74 -4.24
C SER A 220 -23.53 9.27 -4.12
N PRO A 221 -24.66 10.02 -4.13
CA PRO A 221 -24.62 11.48 -3.99
C PRO A 221 -23.85 11.96 -2.75
N SER A 222 -24.02 11.29 -1.61
CA SER A 222 -23.34 11.64 -0.35
C SER A 222 -21.83 11.42 -0.43
N HIS A 223 -21.39 10.31 -1.04
CA HIS A 223 -19.97 10.02 -1.21
C HIS A 223 -19.29 11.02 -2.14
N ARG A 224 -19.97 11.51 -3.19
CA ARG A 224 -19.42 12.55 -4.08
C ARG A 224 -19.09 13.83 -3.33
N ILE A 225 -19.95 14.23 -2.38
CA ILE A 225 -19.74 15.43 -1.56
C ILE A 225 -18.52 15.24 -0.66
N ALA A 226 -18.41 14.08 0.01
CA ALA A 226 -17.27 13.78 0.87
C ALA A 226 -15.95 13.66 0.07
N PHE A 227 -15.98 13.01 -1.09
CA PHE A 227 -14.85 12.92 -2.02
C PHE A 227 -14.41 14.29 -2.50
N ASN A 228 -15.34 15.14 -2.96
CA ASN A 228 -14.99 16.47 -3.41
C ASN A 228 -14.36 17.31 -2.29
N LYS A 229 -14.89 17.21 -1.06
CA LYS A 229 -14.32 17.87 0.11
C LYS A 229 -12.87 17.46 0.36
N PHE A 230 -12.59 16.15 0.36
CA PHE A 230 -11.21 15.65 0.48
C PHE A 230 -10.32 16.12 -0.66
N ARG A 231 -10.83 16.19 -1.90
CA ARG A 231 -10.07 16.71 -3.05
C ARG A 231 -9.78 18.21 -2.92
N GLU A 232 -10.63 18.98 -2.26
CA GLU A 232 -10.42 20.40 -2.00
C GLU A 232 -9.40 20.64 -0.87
N ASP A 233 -9.63 20.10 0.33
CA ASP A 233 -8.82 20.42 1.51
C ASP A 233 -7.65 19.44 1.76
N GLY A 234 -7.75 18.21 1.25
CA GLY A 234 -6.74 17.17 1.44
C GLY A 234 -6.66 16.61 2.85
N LEU A 235 -7.73 16.72 3.64
CA LEU A 235 -7.74 16.29 5.04
C LEU A 235 -8.56 15.01 5.22
N LEU A 236 -7.91 13.95 5.73
CA LEU A 236 -8.63 12.76 6.16
C LEU A 236 -9.24 12.99 7.54
N LEU A 237 -10.45 13.53 7.56
CA LEU A 237 -11.22 13.83 8.77
C LEU A 237 -12.70 13.53 8.56
N PRO A 238 -13.46 13.24 9.64
CA PRO A 238 -14.92 13.24 9.58
C PRO A 238 -15.44 14.55 8.98
N PHE A 239 -16.47 14.47 8.15
CA PHE A 239 -16.96 15.56 7.32
C PHE A 239 -17.27 16.83 8.12
N GLY A 240 -17.85 16.67 9.31
CA GLY A 240 -18.23 17.76 10.21
C GLY A 240 -17.14 18.27 11.16
N SER A 241 -15.95 17.67 11.20
CA SER A 241 -14.88 18.11 12.10
C SER A 241 -14.39 19.54 11.80
N SER A 242 -13.80 20.22 12.79
CA SER A 242 -13.13 21.49 12.52
C SER A 242 -11.88 21.28 11.67
N ARG A 243 -11.63 22.19 10.73
CA ARG A 243 -10.39 22.25 9.94
C ARG A 243 -9.43 23.33 10.45
N HIS A 244 -9.84 24.10 11.46
CA HIS A 244 -9.14 25.32 11.90
C HIS A 244 -7.71 25.08 12.37
N GLU A 245 -7.43 23.92 12.96
CA GLU A 245 -6.12 23.56 13.52
C GLU A 245 -5.15 23.00 12.46
N PHE A 246 -5.64 22.63 11.28
CA PHE A 246 -4.85 22.00 10.22
C PHE A 246 -4.29 23.05 9.28
N ARG A 247 -3.22 23.73 9.73
CA ARG A 247 -2.63 24.88 9.02
C ARG A 247 -1.24 24.62 8.50
N GLU A 248 -0.54 23.64 9.07
CA GLU A 248 0.84 23.35 8.72
C GLU A 248 0.87 22.38 7.53
N PRO A 249 1.53 22.71 6.40
CA PRO A 249 1.75 21.74 5.33
C PRO A 249 2.44 20.50 5.90
N ASN A 250 1.91 19.33 5.56
CA ASN A 250 2.50 18.07 6.03
C ASN A 250 3.94 17.95 5.49
N PRO A 251 4.97 17.99 6.37
CA PRO A 251 6.35 17.95 5.93
C PRO A 251 6.64 16.66 5.16
N THR A 252 6.02 15.53 5.52
CA THR A 252 6.29 14.25 4.85
C THR A 252 5.73 14.14 3.44
N PHE A 253 4.92 15.10 2.99
CA PHE A 253 4.45 15.18 1.60
C PHE A 253 5.10 16.34 0.84
N PHE A 254 5.26 17.48 1.50
CA PHE A 254 5.73 18.69 0.83
C PHE A 254 7.23 18.85 0.96
N GLN A 255 8.00 18.09 0.19
CA GLN A 255 9.47 18.17 0.14
C GLN A 255 10.00 19.29 -0.78
N SER A 256 9.13 19.87 -1.61
CA SER A 256 9.44 20.99 -2.50
C SER A 256 8.27 21.97 -2.55
N ALA A 257 8.56 23.27 -2.61
CA ALA A 257 7.54 24.31 -2.62
C ALA A 257 6.66 24.34 -3.89
N ASN A 258 6.97 23.52 -4.89
CA ASN A 258 6.31 23.51 -6.20
C ASN A 258 5.83 22.13 -6.64
N THR A 259 5.97 21.10 -5.80
CA THR A 259 5.65 19.72 -6.17
C THR A 259 4.67 19.13 -5.17
N TRP A 260 3.61 18.51 -5.69
CA TRP A 260 2.79 17.56 -4.96
C TRP A 260 3.27 16.15 -5.35
N PRO A 261 3.61 15.28 -4.37
CA PRO A 261 4.32 14.03 -4.65
C PRO A 261 3.45 12.96 -5.32
N MET A 262 2.15 12.97 -5.02
CA MET A 262 1.23 11.88 -5.36
C MET A 262 0.42 12.15 -6.63
N ASN A 263 -0.15 11.07 -7.17
CA ASN A 263 -1.03 11.12 -8.34
C ASN A 263 -2.34 11.85 -8.10
N ASP A 264 -2.93 12.35 -9.19
CA ASP A 264 -4.17 13.12 -9.17
C ASP A 264 -5.36 12.32 -8.64
N ASN A 265 -5.31 10.99 -8.79
CA ASN A 265 -6.31 10.03 -8.33
C ASN A 265 -5.93 9.32 -7.02
N ALA A 266 -4.78 9.63 -6.39
CA ALA A 266 -4.39 9.00 -5.13
C ALA A 266 -5.48 9.20 -4.07
N ASP A 267 -5.87 8.14 -3.37
CA ASP A 267 -6.97 8.16 -2.41
C ASP A 267 -6.69 7.18 -1.25
N PRO A 268 -6.76 7.62 0.01
CA PRO A 268 -6.52 6.74 1.15
C PRO A 268 -7.56 5.61 1.24
N LEU A 269 -8.75 5.76 0.64
CA LEU A 269 -9.74 4.67 0.57
C LEU A 269 -9.22 3.43 -0.16
N HIS A 270 -8.29 3.57 -1.11
CA HIS A 270 -7.78 2.43 -1.88
C HIS A 270 -6.85 1.51 -1.06
N GLY A 271 -6.29 2.03 0.03
CA GLY A 271 -5.42 1.26 0.93
C GLY A 271 -6.18 0.38 1.92
N TRP A 272 -7.51 0.48 1.99
CA TRP A 272 -8.31 -0.20 3.02
C TRP A 272 -9.54 -0.89 2.43
N SER A 273 -10.01 -1.95 3.08
CA SER A 273 -11.20 -2.66 2.61
C SER A 273 -12.42 -1.75 2.71
N LEU A 274 -13.02 -1.41 1.57
CA LEU A 274 -14.26 -0.64 1.58
C LEU A 274 -15.40 -1.35 2.33
N ASP A 275 -15.36 -2.68 2.45
CA ASP A 275 -16.36 -3.43 3.20
C ASP A 275 -16.22 -3.15 4.70
N GLU A 276 -15.00 -3.27 5.23
CA GLU A 276 -14.68 -2.99 6.64
C GLU A 276 -14.91 -1.50 6.97
N VAL A 277 -14.50 -0.60 6.06
CA VAL A 277 -14.73 0.84 6.19
C VAL A 277 -16.23 1.15 6.18
N SER A 278 -17.00 0.60 5.23
CA SER A 278 -18.45 0.83 5.16
C SER A 278 -19.18 0.27 6.38
N ALA A 279 -18.71 -0.83 6.95
CA ALA A 279 -19.26 -1.43 8.17
C ALA A 279 -18.91 -0.65 9.45
N THR A 280 -17.91 0.24 9.41
CA THR A 280 -17.48 1.02 10.58
C THR A 280 -18.58 1.96 11.07
N SER A 281 -18.87 1.90 12.36
CA SER A 281 -19.86 2.75 13.01
C SER A 281 -19.30 4.15 13.27
N THR A 282 -20.03 5.16 12.81
CA THR A 282 -19.70 6.59 12.97
C THR A 282 -20.84 7.37 13.63
N GLY A 283 -21.69 6.66 14.38
CA GLY A 283 -22.92 7.21 14.94
C GLY A 283 -23.88 7.65 13.82
N PRO A 284 -24.49 8.86 13.91
CA PRO A 284 -25.51 9.29 12.96
C PRO A 284 -24.96 9.64 11.56
N ALA A 285 -23.65 9.86 11.41
CA ALA A 285 -23.00 10.21 10.15
C ALA A 285 -22.71 8.97 9.27
N THR A 286 -23.73 8.15 9.03
CA THR A 286 -23.59 6.84 8.36
C THR A 286 -23.22 6.92 6.88
N THR A 287 -23.31 8.09 6.25
CA THR A 287 -23.00 8.29 4.82
C THR A 287 -21.67 9.04 4.59
N ASP A 288 -20.94 9.37 5.65
CA ASP A 288 -19.63 10.03 5.56
C ASP A 288 -18.53 8.98 5.37
N ILE A 289 -18.19 8.68 4.11
CA ILE A 289 -17.23 7.62 3.80
C ILE A 289 -15.81 7.92 4.28
N TYR A 290 -15.38 9.19 4.26
CA TYR A 290 -14.06 9.59 4.77
C TYR A 290 -14.04 9.65 6.30
N GLY A 291 -15.15 10.02 6.94
CA GLY A 291 -15.30 9.85 8.38
C GLY A 291 -15.27 8.40 8.81
N LYS A 292 -15.97 7.51 8.08
CA LYS A 292 -15.87 6.05 8.29
C LYS A 292 -14.45 5.56 8.14
N LEU A 293 -13.74 5.99 7.09
CA LEU A 293 -12.33 5.65 6.89
C LEU A 293 -11.47 6.13 8.07
N PHE A 294 -11.64 7.38 8.50
CA PHE A 294 -10.92 7.94 9.65
C PHE A 294 -11.12 7.08 10.91
N PHE A 295 -12.37 6.78 11.27
CA PHE A 295 -12.67 5.98 12.46
C PHE A 295 -12.22 4.52 12.33
N TYR A 296 -12.27 3.97 11.12
CA TYR A 296 -11.76 2.63 10.83
C TYR A 296 -10.25 2.55 11.08
N ILE A 297 -9.48 3.47 10.48
CA ILE A 297 -8.03 3.54 10.64
C ILE A 297 -7.68 3.84 12.10
N ARG A 298 -8.42 4.75 12.76
CA ARG A 298 -8.24 5.05 14.19
C ARG A 298 -8.43 3.80 15.06
N GLY A 299 -9.45 2.98 14.79
CA GLY A 299 -9.65 1.70 15.46
C GLY A 299 -8.56 0.68 15.16
N MET A 300 -8.09 0.61 13.92
CA MET A 300 -7.01 -0.27 13.50
C MET A 300 -5.69 0.09 14.18
N LEU A 301 -5.32 1.38 14.19
CA LEU A 301 -4.11 1.88 14.85
C LEU A 301 -4.17 1.70 16.37
N ARG A 302 -5.32 1.93 17.01
CA ARG A 302 -5.49 1.61 18.44
C ARG A 302 -5.29 0.13 18.72
N SER A 303 -5.81 -0.74 17.85
CA SER A 303 -5.61 -2.19 17.97
C SER A 303 -4.13 -2.55 17.81
N PHE A 304 -3.45 -1.99 16.80
CA PHE A 304 -2.01 -2.13 16.61
C PHE A 304 -1.19 -1.66 17.83
N LEU A 305 -1.41 -0.43 18.30
CA LEU A 305 -0.71 0.12 19.46
C LEU A 305 -1.01 -0.66 20.74
N GLY A 306 -2.26 -1.12 20.91
CA GLY A 306 -2.68 -1.96 22.02
C GLY A 306 -1.98 -3.33 22.08
N ARG A 307 -1.40 -3.80 20.97
CA ARG A 307 -0.60 -5.03 20.94
C ARG A 307 0.84 -4.81 21.38
N LEU A 308 1.39 -3.60 21.25
CA LEU A 308 2.80 -3.33 21.57
C LEU A 308 3.18 -3.81 22.99
N PRO A 309 2.46 -3.48 24.07
CA PRO A 309 2.87 -3.88 25.43
C PRO A 309 2.99 -5.41 25.63
N SER A 310 2.20 -6.18 24.89
CA SER A 310 2.15 -7.66 25.00
C SER A 310 3.20 -8.37 24.15
N LEU A 311 3.72 -7.71 23.12
CA LEU A 311 4.62 -8.32 22.13
C LEU A 311 6.09 -7.94 22.38
N LYS A 312 7.00 -8.72 21.79
CA LYS A 312 8.37 -8.28 21.56
C LYS A 312 8.51 -8.04 20.06
N LEU A 313 8.71 -6.79 19.65
CA LEU A 313 8.71 -6.40 18.24
C LEU A 313 10.09 -5.89 17.83
N SER A 314 10.60 -6.38 16.71
CA SER A 314 11.78 -5.81 16.08
C SER A 314 11.42 -5.40 14.66
N PHE A 315 11.60 -4.13 14.35
CA PHE A 315 11.49 -3.59 13.00
C PHE A 315 12.88 -3.36 12.44
N GLU A 316 13.14 -3.82 11.22
CA GLU A 316 14.35 -3.54 10.47
C GLU A 316 13.98 -2.96 9.10
N LEU A 317 14.42 -1.74 8.79
CA LEU A 317 14.09 -1.04 7.55
C LEU A 317 15.32 -0.84 6.67
N PHE A 318 15.15 -1.16 5.40
CA PHE A 318 16.12 -0.93 4.33
C PHE A 318 15.54 0.04 3.28
N GLN A 319 16.43 0.81 2.65
CA GLN A 319 16.15 1.51 1.40
C GLN A 319 17.01 0.90 0.29
N LEU A 320 16.55 -0.19 -0.31
CA LEU A 320 17.28 -0.92 -1.34
C LEU A 320 16.35 -1.33 -2.48
N ASP A 321 16.94 -1.50 -3.68
CA ASP A 321 16.28 -2.28 -4.72
C ASP A 321 16.05 -3.71 -4.21
N ALA A 322 14.84 -4.23 -4.39
CA ALA A 322 14.47 -5.56 -3.91
C ALA A 322 15.37 -6.68 -4.48
N ALA A 323 16.01 -6.46 -5.64
CA ALA A 323 16.97 -7.38 -6.21
C ALA A 323 18.31 -7.46 -5.44
N ARG A 324 18.65 -6.43 -4.67
CA ARG A 324 19.87 -6.39 -3.83
C ARG A 324 19.60 -6.80 -2.39
N LEU A 325 18.34 -6.84 -1.99
CA LEU A 325 17.94 -7.13 -0.62
C LEU A 325 18.44 -8.51 -0.10
N PRO A 326 18.42 -9.60 -0.89
CA PRO A 326 18.92 -10.90 -0.42
C PRO A 326 20.39 -10.91 0.02
N ASP A 327 21.23 -10.00 -0.51
CA ASP A 327 22.64 -9.90 -0.12
C ASP A 327 22.82 -9.46 1.35
N HIS A 328 21.75 -8.94 1.96
CA HIS A 328 21.72 -8.41 3.32
C HIS A 328 20.92 -9.28 4.28
N LEU A 329 20.30 -10.37 3.81
CA LEU A 329 19.38 -11.19 4.58
C LEU A 329 19.89 -12.63 4.69
N GLU A 330 19.50 -13.29 5.79
CA GLU A 330 19.81 -14.70 6.01
C GLU A 330 18.84 -15.60 5.24
N ASN A 331 19.37 -16.61 4.56
CA ASN A 331 18.56 -17.66 3.93
C ASN A 331 17.79 -18.46 5.00
N ASN A 332 16.67 -19.07 4.58
CA ASN A 332 15.82 -19.91 5.43
C ASN A 332 15.28 -19.22 6.71
N SER A 333 15.12 -17.90 6.70
CA SER A 333 14.82 -17.15 7.93
C SER A 333 13.35 -16.73 8.04
N PHE A 334 12.65 -16.52 6.93
CA PHE A 334 11.32 -15.90 6.93
C PHE A 334 10.16 -16.89 6.89
N SER A 335 9.18 -16.65 7.76
CA SER A 335 7.88 -17.35 7.77
C SER A 335 6.92 -16.76 6.75
N ARG A 336 7.02 -15.47 6.44
CA ARG A 336 6.23 -14.82 5.38
C ARG A 336 7.08 -13.83 4.62
N ILE A 337 6.96 -13.83 3.30
CA ILE A 337 7.56 -12.82 2.43
C ILE A 337 6.45 -12.24 1.57
N GLU A 338 6.28 -10.92 1.58
CA GLU A 338 5.36 -10.16 0.74
C GLU A 338 6.18 -9.23 -0.15
N VAL A 339 5.87 -9.21 -1.45
CA VAL A 339 6.70 -8.52 -2.46
C VAL A 339 5.90 -7.54 -3.32
N SER A 340 4.66 -7.24 -2.96
CA SER A 340 3.77 -6.39 -3.72
C SER A 340 3.70 -6.82 -5.20
N ASN A 341 3.68 -5.86 -6.12
CA ASN A 341 3.58 -6.06 -7.56
C ASN A 341 4.91 -6.23 -8.29
N ILE A 342 6.05 -6.42 -7.59
CA ILE A 342 7.36 -6.52 -8.27
C ILE A 342 7.47 -7.75 -9.19
N SER A 343 6.54 -8.71 -9.06
CA SER A 343 6.43 -9.89 -9.94
C SER A 343 5.75 -9.62 -11.28
N ASP A 344 5.06 -8.49 -11.46
CA ASP A 344 4.53 -8.09 -12.77
C ASP A 344 5.68 -7.84 -13.76
N ALA A 345 5.43 -8.03 -15.06
CA ALA A 345 6.46 -7.97 -16.10
C ALA A 345 7.07 -6.57 -16.27
N GLY A 346 6.35 -5.52 -15.86
CA GLY A 346 6.85 -4.15 -15.82
C GLY A 346 7.89 -3.86 -14.73
N TRP A 347 8.16 -4.82 -13.84
CA TRP A 347 9.10 -4.69 -12.71
C TRP A 347 10.22 -5.74 -12.78
N LEU A 348 10.42 -6.57 -11.75
CA LEU A 348 11.41 -7.64 -11.76
C LEU A 348 10.95 -8.84 -12.58
N GLY A 349 9.64 -9.05 -12.65
CA GLY A 349 9.05 -10.24 -13.23
C GLY A 349 9.18 -11.46 -12.31
N ILE A 350 8.17 -12.32 -12.37
CA ILE A 350 8.02 -13.46 -11.45
C ILE A 350 9.25 -14.38 -11.35
N HIS A 351 9.93 -14.73 -12.44
CA HIS A 351 11.06 -15.65 -12.38
C HIS A 351 12.21 -15.10 -11.54
N TYR A 352 12.54 -13.82 -11.74
CA TYR A 352 13.61 -13.19 -11.00
C TYR A 352 13.19 -12.98 -9.54
N THR A 353 11.95 -12.55 -9.29
CA THR A 353 11.40 -12.47 -7.93
C THR A 353 11.48 -13.80 -7.19
N LEU A 354 11.06 -14.92 -7.82
CA LEU A 354 11.13 -16.24 -7.20
C LEU A 354 12.59 -16.64 -6.90
N SER A 355 13.52 -16.41 -7.85
CA SER A 355 14.94 -16.75 -7.65
C SER A 355 15.58 -16.01 -6.47
N LEU A 356 15.14 -14.79 -6.20
CA LEU A 356 15.65 -13.95 -5.12
C LEU A 356 15.02 -14.27 -3.77
N MET A 357 13.70 -14.53 -3.74
CA MET A 357 12.92 -14.54 -2.50
C MET A 357 12.70 -15.94 -1.94
N VAL A 358 12.61 -16.98 -2.78
CA VAL A 358 12.39 -18.37 -2.31
C VAL A 358 13.52 -18.88 -1.40
N PRO A 359 14.82 -18.58 -1.64
CA PRO A 359 15.89 -18.99 -0.73
C PRO A 359 15.80 -18.39 0.69
N LEU A 360 15.10 -17.26 0.84
CA LEU A 360 14.91 -16.58 2.12
C LEU A 360 13.79 -17.22 2.96
N LEU A 361 12.88 -18.00 2.35
CA LEU A 361 11.82 -18.70 3.07
C LEU A 361 12.38 -19.83 3.92
N GLN A 362 11.86 -19.94 5.14
CA GLN A 362 12.02 -21.13 5.98
C GLN A 362 11.72 -22.41 5.21
N THR A 363 12.46 -23.46 5.51
CA THR A 363 12.24 -24.76 4.88
C THR A 363 10.88 -25.34 5.31
N PRO A 364 10.27 -26.25 4.52
CA PRO A 364 9.03 -26.91 4.92
C PRO A 364 9.14 -27.71 6.23
N LEU A 365 10.35 -28.11 6.63
CA LEU A 365 10.62 -28.78 7.90
C LEU A 365 10.57 -27.83 9.09
N GLU A 366 11.00 -26.58 8.90
CA GLU A 366 11.02 -25.54 9.95
C GLU A 366 9.64 -24.89 10.10
N ASN A 367 9.00 -24.54 8.99
CA ASN A 367 7.65 -24.00 8.98
C ASN A 367 6.90 -24.43 7.70
N PRO A 368 5.96 -25.39 7.76
CA PRO A 368 5.21 -25.84 6.59
C PRO A 368 4.26 -24.77 6.04
N HIS A 369 4.01 -23.69 6.79
CA HIS A 369 3.19 -22.55 6.38
C HIS A 369 4.01 -21.42 5.74
N ALA A 370 5.35 -21.54 5.71
CA ALA A 370 6.22 -20.53 5.10
C ALA A 370 5.77 -20.22 3.66
N SER A 371 5.45 -18.95 3.40
CA SER A 371 4.79 -18.54 2.14
C SER A 371 5.39 -17.25 1.59
N LEU A 372 5.65 -17.24 0.28
CA LEU A 372 5.91 -16.04 -0.51
C LEU A 372 4.61 -15.60 -1.19
N ILE A 373 4.25 -14.33 -1.01
CA ILE A 373 3.01 -13.71 -1.45
C ILE A 373 3.35 -12.71 -2.56
N THR A 374 2.90 -13.00 -3.78
CA THR A 374 3.07 -12.12 -4.95
C THR A 374 1.73 -11.57 -5.41
N LEU A 375 1.66 -10.28 -5.74
CA LEU A 375 0.51 -9.65 -6.36
C LEU A 375 0.78 -9.43 -7.85
N PHE A 376 -0.16 -9.81 -8.71
CA PHE A 376 -0.18 -9.40 -10.12
C PHE A 376 -1.33 -8.43 -10.34
N MET A 377 -1.01 -7.14 -10.47
CA MET A 377 -2.00 -6.10 -10.73
C MET A 377 -2.11 -5.76 -12.22
N ASN A 378 -1.06 -6.04 -13.01
CA ASN A 378 -0.98 -5.67 -14.43
C ASN A 378 -1.15 -6.86 -15.38
N ALA A 379 -0.78 -8.07 -14.93
CA ALA A 379 -0.65 -9.24 -15.79
C ALA A 379 -1.90 -9.57 -16.63
N VAL A 380 -3.11 -9.37 -16.09
CA VAL A 380 -4.35 -9.61 -16.84
C VAL A 380 -4.46 -8.64 -18.01
N ASP A 381 -4.34 -7.33 -17.76
CA ASP A 381 -4.46 -6.31 -18.81
C ASP A 381 -3.35 -6.41 -19.85
N GLU A 382 -2.14 -6.79 -19.43
CA GLU A 382 -0.99 -7.08 -20.31
C GLU A 382 -1.23 -8.30 -21.21
N THR A 383 -2.12 -9.21 -20.79
CA THR A 383 -2.37 -10.49 -21.49
C THR A 383 -3.68 -10.51 -22.28
N LEU A 384 -4.56 -9.52 -22.13
CA LEU A 384 -5.82 -9.41 -22.90
C LEU A 384 -5.55 -9.31 -24.42
N THR A 385 -6.23 -10.12 -25.23
CA THR A 385 -6.23 -9.99 -26.70
C THR A 385 -7.31 -9.00 -27.17
N ASP A 386 -7.26 -8.58 -28.44
CA ASP A 386 -8.32 -7.77 -29.03
C ASP A 386 -9.66 -8.53 -29.10
N GLU A 387 -9.61 -9.85 -29.30
CA GLU A 387 -10.78 -10.74 -29.26
C GLU A 387 -11.39 -10.74 -27.84
N ASP A 388 -10.59 -10.88 -26.78
CA ASP A 388 -11.04 -10.84 -25.38
C ASP A 388 -11.71 -9.49 -25.02
N ARG A 389 -11.30 -8.41 -25.69
CA ARG A 389 -11.85 -7.07 -25.49
C ARG A 389 -13.20 -6.86 -26.18
N ILE A 390 -13.40 -7.47 -27.35
CA ILE A 390 -14.55 -7.25 -28.23
C ILE A 390 -15.67 -8.27 -28.01
N GLN A 391 -15.39 -9.45 -27.44
CA GLN A 391 -16.36 -10.54 -27.27
C GLN A 391 -17.67 -10.16 -26.56
N ASP A 392 -17.70 -9.11 -25.72
CA ASP A 392 -18.91 -8.64 -25.02
C ASP A 392 -19.50 -7.30 -25.54
N LEU A 393 -18.98 -6.73 -26.62
CA LEU A 393 -19.45 -5.47 -27.19
C LEU A 393 -20.44 -5.73 -28.33
N THR A 394 -21.72 -5.98 -28.02
CA THR A 394 -22.77 -6.11 -29.05
C THR A 394 -23.57 -4.81 -29.25
N PRO A 395 -23.96 -4.44 -30.49
CA PRO A 395 -24.54 -3.12 -30.79
C PRO A 395 -25.91 -2.82 -30.15
N HIS A 396 -26.63 -3.84 -29.67
CA HIS A 396 -28.04 -3.73 -29.26
C HIS A 396 -28.33 -4.08 -27.80
N SER A 397 -27.33 -4.28 -26.95
CA SER A 397 -27.60 -4.52 -25.54
C SER A 397 -27.90 -3.21 -24.79
N PRO A 398 -28.73 -3.22 -23.72
CA PRO A 398 -28.99 -2.07 -22.84
C PRO A 398 -27.70 -1.37 -22.35
N THR A 399 -26.62 -2.16 -22.35
CA THR A 399 -25.19 -1.87 -22.22
C THR A 399 -24.67 -0.69 -23.05
N THR A 400 -25.14 -0.49 -24.30
CA THR A 400 -24.67 0.61 -25.16
C THR A 400 -25.20 1.97 -24.70
N LYS A 401 -26.33 2.02 -23.97
CA LYS A 401 -26.91 3.27 -23.44
C LYS A 401 -26.36 3.69 -22.06
N ARG A 402 -25.54 2.86 -21.38
CA ARG A 402 -24.93 3.16 -20.06
C ARG A 402 -23.44 2.80 -20.01
N LEU A 403 -22.67 3.38 -20.92
CA LEU A 403 -21.30 2.96 -21.25
C LEU A 403 -20.30 3.08 -20.09
N ILE A 404 -20.42 4.07 -19.20
CA ILE A 404 -19.39 4.34 -18.17
C ILE A 404 -19.45 3.32 -17.02
N LYS A 405 -20.61 3.17 -16.35
CA LYS A 405 -20.79 2.17 -15.29
C LYS A 405 -20.64 0.74 -15.80
N PHE A 406 -21.05 0.49 -17.05
CA PHE A 406 -20.78 -0.80 -17.67
C PHE A 406 -19.28 -1.05 -17.84
N ASN A 407 -18.52 -0.09 -18.36
CA ASN A 407 -17.08 -0.26 -18.54
C ASN A 407 -16.36 -0.55 -17.21
N PHE A 408 -16.72 0.13 -16.13
CA PHE A 408 -16.15 -0.13 -14.80
C PHE A 408 -16.65 -1.46 -14.20
N GLY A 409 -17.94 -1.76 -14.32
CA GLY A 409 -18.54 -2.97 -13.73
C GLY A 409 -18.24 -4.26 -14.48
N ARG A 410 -17.92 -4.19 -15.78
CA ARG A 410 -17.65 -5.36 -16.62
C ARG A 410 -16.47 -6.17 -16.09
N ASP A 411 -15.44 -5.49 -15.63
CA ASP A 411 -14.25 -6.15 -15.13
C ASP A 411 -14.53 -6.89 -13.80
N LEU A 412 -15.45 -6.36 -12.99
CA LEU A 412 -15.90 -6.99 -11.75
C LEU A 412 -16.79 -8.23 -11.95
N VAL A 413 -17.39 -8.43 -13.12
CA VAL A 413 -18.30 -9.58 -13.39
C VAL A 413 -17.65 -10.73 -14.18
N ARG A 414 -16.60 -10.45 -14.98
CA ARG A 414 -15.90 -11.44 -15.83
C ARG A 414 -14.96 -12.38 -15.07
N THR A 415 -15.03 -13.69 -15.33
CA THR A 415 -14.05 -14.64 -14.77
C THR A 415 -12.72 -14.57 -15.51
N TYR A 416 -11.61 -14.54 -14.77
CA TYR A 416 -10.26 -14.38 -15.32
C TYR A 416 -9.38 -15.63 -15.21
N ASP A 417 -9.89 -16.75 -14.67
CA ASP A 417 -9.09 -17.97 -14.47
C ASP A 417 -8.44 -18.46 -15.76
N HIS A 418 -9.19 -18.56 -16.85
CA HIS A 418 -8.64 -18.97 -18.16
C HIS A 418 -7.59 -17.99 -18.73
N ILE A 419 -7.71 -16.70 -18.41
CA ILE A 419 -6.71 -15.68 -18.82
C ILE A 419 -5.45 -15.83 -17.97
N PHE A 420 -5.61 -16.03 -16.66
CA PHE A 420 -4.49 -16.26 -15.76
C PHE A 420 -3.81 -17.61 -16.04
N ASP A 421 -4.54 -18.65 -16.44
CA ASP A 421 -3.96 -19.92 -16.87
C ASP A 421 -3.09 -19.74 -18.11
N ARG A 422 -3.52 -18.88 -19.05
CA ARG A 422 -2.70 -18.49 -20.21
C ARG A 422 -1.45 -17.73 -19.77
N CYS A 423 -1.57 -16.82 -18.80
CA CYS A 423 -0.43 -16.10 -18.21
C CYS A 423 0.55 -17.09 -17.54
N SER A 424 0.05 -18.00 -16.71
CA SER A 424 0.80 -19.04 -16.00
C SER A 424 1.55 -19.97 -16.96
N LYS A 425 0.91 -20.36 -18.09
CA LYS A 425 1.57 -21.13 -19.16
C LYS A 425 2.64 -20.32 -19.88
N LYS A 426 2.35 -19.06 -20.21
CA LYS A 426 3.30 -18.17 -20.90
C LYS A 426 4.54 -17.90 -20.04
N LEU A 427 4.36 -17.84 -18.73
CA LEU A 427 5.42 -17.66 -17.74
C LEU A 427 5.95 -18.99 -17.18
N ASN A 428 5.65 -20.13 -17.82
CA ASN A 428 6.16 -21.46 -17.44
C ASN A 428 6.10 -21.78 -15.94
N PHE A 429 5.02 -21.43 -15.23
CA PHE A 429 4.93 -21.65 -13.76
C PHE A 429 5.13 -23.12 -13.36
N ARG A 430 4.78 -24.06 -14.25
CA ARG A 430 4.98 -25.50 -14.00
C ARG A 430 6.45 -25.90 -13.89
N GLU A 431 7.35 -25.16 -14.54
CA GLU A 431 8.79 -25.41 -14.50
C GLU A 431 9.47 -24.73 -13.29
N ALA A 432 8.75 -23.89 -12.55
CA ALA A 432 9.30 -23.17 -11.39
C ALA A 432 9.77 -24.12 -10.28
N THR A 433 9.17 -25.30 -10.16
CA THR A 433 9.59 -26.31 -9.18
C THR A 433 10.96 -26.89 -9.53
N ASP A 434 11.12 -27.34 -10.78
CA ASP A 434 12.36 -27.97 -11.24
C ASP A 434 13.51 -26.95 -11.36
N LEU A 435 13.20 -25.70 -11.76
CA LEU A 435 14.20 -24.67 -12.03
C LEU A 435 14.57 -23.83 -10.81
N LEU A 436 13.59 -23.56 -9.92
CA LEU A 436 13.73 -22.56 -8.85
C LEU A 436 13.41 -23.14 -7.46
N GLY A 437 13.06 -24.44 -7.35
CA GLY A 437 12.67 -25.05 -6.08
C GLY A 437 11.38 -24.47 -5.49
N ALA A 438 10.52 -23.88 -6.33
CA ALA A 438 9.30 -23.20 -5.92
C ALA A 438 8.05 -23.92 -6.45
N ALA A 439 7.09 -24.22 -5.58
CA ALA A 439 5.83 -24.82 -5.96
C ALA A 439 4.67 -23.85 -5.66
N MET A 440 3.80 -23.63 -6.65
CA MET A 440 2.58 -22.84 -6.45
C MET A 440 1.62 -23.62 -5.52
N LYS A 441 1.08 -22.97 -4.49
CA LYS A 441 0.08 -23.58 -3.61
C LYS A 441 -1.24 -23.72 -4.36
N GLU A 442 -1.80 -24.93 -4.39
CA GLU A 442 -3.12 -25.19 -5.00
C GLU A 442 -4.25 -24.48 -4.23
N THR A 443 -4.17 -24.55 -2.90
CA THR A 443 -5.07 -23.90 -1.95
C THR A 443 -4.35 -22.74 -1.28
N HIS A 444 -4.94 -21.56 -1.38
CA HIS A 444 -4.44 -20.36 -0.72
C HIS A 444 -4.81 -20.38 0.77
N THR A 445 -3.92 -19.89 1.63
CA THR A 445 -4.16 -19.80 3.08
C THR A 445 -4.01 -18.38 3.63
N ILE A 446 -3.50 -17.43 2.83
CA ILE A 446 -3.35 -16.01 3.17
C ILE A 446 -4.46 -15.19 2.52
N ASN A 447 -4.50 -15.12 1.18
CA ASN A 447 -5.48 -14.34 0.43
C ASN A 447 -6.31 -15.23 -0.49
N ASP A 448 -7.58 -14.89 -0.71
CA ASP A 448 -8.35 -15.51 -1.80
C ASP A 448 -7.61 -15.32 -3.13
N LYS A 449 -7.79 -16.25 -4.08
CA LYS A 449 -7.17 -16.16 -5.42
C LYS A 449 -7.52 -14.83 -6.10
N TRP A 450 -8.79 -14.44 -6.02
CA TRP A 450 -9.36 -13.24 -6.61
C TRP A 450 -10.18 -12.48 -5.56
N PRO A 451 -9.54 -11.81 -4.60
CA PRO A 451 -10.22 -11.31 -3.39
C PRO A 451 -11.21 -10.19 -3.67
N PHE A 452 -11.07 -9.49 -4.79
CA PHE A 452 -11.88 -8.32 -5.16
C PHE A 452 -12.97 -8.63 -6.19
N ARG A 453 -13.21 -9.91 -6.49
CA ARG A 453 -14.35 -10.35 -7.32
C ARG A 453 -15.63 -10.34 -6.48
N LEU A 454 -16.76 -10.10 -7.15
CA LEU A 454 -18.09 -10.18 -6.54
C LEU A 454 -18.33 -11.60 -6.01
N LYS A 455 -18.71 -11.72 -4.74
CA LYS A 455 -19.00 -12.99 -4.08
C LYS A 455 -20.49 -13.35 -4.20
N LEU A 456 -21.36 -12.35 -4.30
CA LEU A 456 -22.81 -12.49 -4.43
C LEU A 456 -23.26 -12.48 -5.90
N ARG A 457 -24.24 -13.31 -6.21
CA ARG A 457 -24.92 -13.39 -7.50
C ARG A 457 -26.07 -12.37 -7.58
N PRO A 458 -26.41 -11.90 -8.78
CA PRO A 458 -27.59 -11.05 -8.97
C PRO A 458 -28.85 -11.65 -8.35
N GLY A 459 -29.58 -10.83 -7.57
CA GLY A 459 -30.79 -11.24 -6.87
C GLY A 459 -30.57 -11.80 -5.46
N GLN A 460 -29.33 -12.06 -5.04
CA GLN A 460 -29.05 -12.33 -3.63
C GLN A 460 -29.12 -11.04 -2.79
N ALA A 461 -29.53 -11.16 -1.53
CA ALA A 461 -29.54 -10.03 -0.61
C ALA A 461 -28.11 -9.48 -0.45
N GLY A 462 -27.93 -8.16 -0.58
CA GLY A 462 -26.63 -7.51 -0.50
C GLY A 462 -25.84 -7.46 -1.82
N ALA A 463 -26.32 -8.10 -2.90
CA ALA A 463 -25.54 -8.20 -4.16
C ALA A 463 -25.37 -6.85 -4.86
N GLN A 464 -26.38 -5.97 -4.80
CA GLN A 464 -26.30 -4.64 -5.39
C GLN A 464 -25.35 -3.75 -4.57
N GLU A 465 -25.42 -3.85 -3.25
CA GLU A 465 -24.56 -3.14 -2.32
C GLU A 465 -23.08 -3.56 -2.47
N GLU A 466 -22.81 -4.86 -2.64
CA GLU A 466 -21.46 -5.37 -2.94
C GLU A 466 -20.94 -4.81 -4.28
N PHE A 467 -21.77 -4.84 -5.33
CA PHE A 467 -21.41 -4.31 -6.64
C PHE A 467 -21.07 -2.82 -6.60
N ASP A 468 -21.94 -2.00 -5.99
CA ASP A 468 -21.75 -0.56 -5.88
C ASP A 468 -20.54 -0.19 -5.01
N ARG A 469 -20.18 -1.04 -4.04
CA ARG A 469 -18.96 -0.90 -3.26
C ARG A 469 -17.71 -1.25 -4.08
N CYS A 470 -17.69 -2.41 -4.74
CA CYS A 470 -16.52 -2.84 -5.53
C CYS A 470 -16.19 -1.86 -6.67
N ILE A 471 -17.20 -1.32 -7.37
CA ILE A 471 -16.98 -0.40 -8.50
C ILE A 471 -16.38 0.95 -8.08
N THR A 472 -16.37 1.27 -6.78
CA THR A 472 -15.81 2.51 -6.22
C THR A 472 -14.54 2.31 -5.41
N GLY A 473 -14.13 1.06 -5.16
CA GLY A 473 -13.05 0.69 -4.23
C GLY A 473 -11.62 0.72 -4.74
N GLY A 474 -11.37 1.32 -5.91
CA GLY A 474 -10.03 1.43 -6.50
C GLY A 474 -9.46 0.14 -7.10
N VAL A 475 -10.03 -1.01 -6.75
CA VAL A 475 -9.70 -2.33 -7.31
C VAL A 475 -10.56 -2.65 -8.54
N SER A 476 -10.00 -3.39 -9.50
CA SER A 476 -10.66 -3.73 -10.77
C SER A 476 -11.32 -5.12 -10.77
N GLY A 477 -10.98 -5.97 -9.81
CA GLY A 477 -11.36 -7.39 -9.78
C GLY A 477 -10.45 -8.28 -10.62
N LYS A 478 -9.40 -7.72 -11.23
CA LYS A 478 -8.38 -8.44 -12.02
C LYS A 478 -7.12 -8.76 -11.22
N GLU A 479 -7.05 -8.31 -9.97
CA GLU A 479 -5.89 -8.51 -9.12
C GLU A 479 -5.83 -9.97 -8.68
N ARG A 480 -4.77 -10.67 -9.07
CA ARG A 480 -4.55 -12.09 -8.76
C ARG A 480 -3.42 -12.22 -7.76
N TYR A 481 -3.74 -12.67 -6.55
CA TYR A 481 -2.71 -13.11 -5.61
C TYR A 481 -2.19 -14.47 -6.04
N VAL A 482 -0.93 -14.82 -5.79
CA VAL A 482 -0.43 -16.19 -5.90
C VAL A 482 0.41 -16.48 -4.67
N GLU A 483 0.22 -17.66 -4.09
CA GLU A 483 1.03 -18.12 -2.96
C GLU A 483 1.98 -19.22 -3.41
N TRP A 484 3.26 -19.07 -3.08
CA TRP A 484 4.31 -20.04 -3.38
C TRP A 484 4.87 -20.62 -2.09
N LYS A 485 5.23 -21.90 -2.15
CA LYS A 485 5.99 -22.61 -1.12
C LYS A 485 7.28 -23.15 -1.70
N ARG A 486 8.26 -23.43 -0.85
CA ARG A 486 9.43 -24.20 -1.23
C ARG A 486 9.03 -25.65 -1.54
N ALA A 487 9.54 -26.19 -2.63
CA ALA A 487 9.27 -27.54 -3.10
C ALA A 487 9.94 -28.61 -2.23
#